data_AF-A0AAD7I5B2-F1
#
_entry.id   AF-A0AAD7I5B2-F1
#
_cell.length_a   1.000
_cell.length_b   1.000
_cell.length_c   1.000
_cell.angle_alpha   90.00
_cell.angle_beta   90.00
_cell.angle_gamma   90.00
#
_symmetry.space_group_name_H-M   'P 1'
#
loop_
_entity.id
_entity.type
_entity.pdbx_description
1 polymer ?
#
loop_
_entity_poly.entity_id
_entity_poly.type
_entity_poly.pdbx_seq_one_letter_code
_entity_poly.pdbx_strand_id
1 'polypeptide(L)'
;MSRAPFTHFWGAPDIRNPPVAPPARDGYPGRHPLPFHALKFNPLGLYDLRRRLGILKQDPSIWNTYRRQFLAGDIAWLASGASDDNLHDQGFNTFFPELKALRDSLPSDDAGYTARGEFTESARKVIWDLATMLDRTLGSTTMILHVPGTTVPGTPLAPEYLRASVYLPPAFIHRHPETHPAIAQIAQSFLEFVGVATVATWVANARREGWKLTQTASNTIRPNSAPDHLIPDPKQPGSSHYIFRGLPAGRRPDDVTPPSPTSTRYGSEEPLSAEGDALLTALERVAALEGEVHLLHDLLDSTTAEQRNSIRELTQLQAQLNAAEAREEGYEEERRELQRHIGSQNPRSPAPPTYNASSQATPTRSRGGTPFASPSKTSVAALPRTTEFLKAHGLLAHLPAIRMMIRHAPATKWFQDIAGFDLDELVAEELLECLTQECL
;
A
#
# COMPACT_ATOMS: atom_id res chain seq x y z
N MET A 1 18.66 -40.21 30.75
CA MET A 1 17.79 -39.86 29.60
C MET A 1 17.93 -38.36 29.35
N SER A 2 18.66 -38.02 28.29
CA SER A 2 19.00 -36.64 27.92
C SER A 2 17.75 -35.92 27.38
N ARG A 3 17.33 -34.83 28.03
CA ARG A 3 16.31 -33.92 27.50
C ARG A 3 16.98 -33.06 26.42
N ALA A 4 16.56 -33.22 25.17
CA ALA A 4 16.94 -32.32 24.10
C ALA A 4 16.42 -30.89 24.39
N PRO A 5 17.18 -29.82 24.06
CA PRO A 5 16.72 -28.46 24.25
C PRO A 5 15.64 -28.12 23.23
N PHE A 6 14.46 -27.73 23.73
CA PHE A 6 13.37 -27.15 22.94
C PHE A 6 13.81 -25.77 22.44
N THR A 7 13.89 -25.60 21.11
CA THR A 7 14.04 -24.28 20.49
C THR A 7 12.68 -23.59 20.45
N HIS A 8 12.58 -22.46 21.14
CA HIS A 8 11.41 -21.59 21.15
C HIS A 8 11.24 -20.90 19.79
N PHE A 9 10.08 -21.08 19.15
CA PHE A 9 9.80 -20.54 17.82
C PHE A 9 9.64 -19.01 17.86
N TRP A 10 8.97 -18.42 18.86
CA TRP A 10 8.98 -16.96 19.13
C TRP A 10 8.82 -16.60 20.62
N GLY A 11 9.82 -16.92 21.45
CA GLY A 11 10.00 -16.23 22.74
C GLY A 11 10.51 -14.79 22.53
N ALA A 12 10.48 -13.93 23.57
CA ALA A 12 10.99 -12.55 23.52
C ALA A 12 12.29 -12.44 22.68
N PRO A 13 12.43 -11.41 21.82
CA PRO A 13 13.29 -11.52 20.65
C PRO A 13 14.76 -11.69 21.06
N ASP A 14 15.27 -12.89 20.88
CA ASP A 14 16.68 -13.04 20.58
C ASP A 14 16.87 -12.56 19.14
N ILE A 15 17.44 -11.36 18.99
CA ILE A 15 17.73 -10.70 17.71
C ILE A 15 18.61 -11.59 16.79
N ARG A 16 19.23 -12.63 17.35
CA ARG A 16 20.16 -13.53 16.66
C ARG A 16 19.49 -14.62 15.83
N ASN A 17 18.20 -14.92 16.05
CA ASN A 17 17.53 -15.99 15.30
C ASN A 17 16.51 -15.42 14.30
N PRO A 18 16.77 -15.50 12.98
CA PRO A 18 15.78 -15.13 11.98
C PRO A 18 14.54 -16.02 12.11
N PRO A 19 13.39 -15.60 11.56
CA PRO A 19 12.24 -16.48 11.47
C PRO A 19 12.67 -17.77 10.79
N VAL A 20 12.46 -18.90 11.48
CA VAL A 20 12.55 -20.20 10.83
C VAL A 20 11.57 -20.14 9.68
N ALA A 21 12.08 -20.23 8.46
CA ALA A 21 11.25 -20.33 7.27
C ALA A 21 10.18 -21.40 7.54
N PRO A 22 8.90 -21.17 7.20
CA PRO A 22 7.87 -22.20 7.39
C PRO A 22 8.40 -23.52 6.85
N PRO A 23 8.23 -24.64 7.58
CA PRO A 23 8.83 -25.92 7.24
C PRO A 23 8.55 -26.21 5.77
N ALA A 24 9.62 -26.48 5.01
CA ALA A 24 9.51 -26.77 3.59
C ALA A 24 8.57 -27.96 3.41
N ARG A 25 7.33 -27.71 3.02
CA ARG A 25 6.49 -28.76 2.43
C ARG A 25 7.16 -29.20 1.13
N ASP A 26 7.06 -30.48 0.83
CA ASP A 26 7.35 -31.03 -0.49
C ASP A 26 6.45 -30.33 -1.52
N GLY A 27 6.94 -29.21 -2.06
CA GLY A 27 6.11 -28.18 -2.69
C GLY A 27 6.54 -26.79 -2.23
N TYR A 28 7.77 -26.42 -2.61
CA TYR A 28 8.45 -25.15 -2.36
C TYR A 28 7.51 -23.91 -2.30
N PRO A 29 7.79 -22.90 -1.43
CA PRO A 29 7.49 -21.53 -1.83
C PRO A 29 8.23 -21.31 -3.14
N GLY A 30 7.49 -21.07 -4.23
CA GLY A 30 8.07 -21.00 -5.57
C GLY A 30 9.35 -20.14 -5.59
N ARG A 31 10.25 -20.43 -6.53
CA ARG A 31 11.42 -19.56 -6.82
C ARG A 31 11.03 -18.08 -6.91
N HIS A 32 9.77 -17.82 -7.24
CA HIS A 32 9.15 -16.50 -7.28
C HIS A 32 8.09 -16.37 -6.17
N PRO A 33 8.00 -15.20 -5.49
CA PRO A 33 6.92 -14.90 -4.55
C PRO A 33 5.54 -15.04 -5.22
N LEU A 34 4.49 -15.44 -4.48
CA LEU A 34 3.10 -15.48 -4.97
C LEU A 34 2.67 -14.11 -5.54
N PRO A 35 1.87 -14.00 -6.61
CA PRO A 35 1.41 -12.71 -7.15
C PRO A 35 0.61 -11.90 -6.10
N PHE A 36 0.62 -10.56 -6.18
CA PHE A 36 0.01 -9.68 -5.16
C PHE A 36 -1.45 -10.04 -4.84
N HIS A 37 -2.28 -10.33 -5.86
CA HIS A 37 -3.68 -10.72 -5.69
C HIS A 37 -3.89 -12.09 -5.02
N ALA A 38 -2.83 -12.92 -4.95
CA ALA A 38 -2.86 -14.23 -4.31
C ALA A 38 -2.33 -14.18 -2.87
N LEU A 39 -1.82 -13.05 -2.40
CA LEU A 39 -1.45 -12.87 -0.99
C LEU A 39 -2.71 -12.91 -0.13
N LYS A 40 -2.62 -13.58 1.02
CA LYS A 40 -3.72 -13.78 1.97
C LYS A 40 -3.29 -13.39 3.37
N PHE A 41 -4.24 -13.06 4.24
CA PHE A 41 -4.01 -12.75 5.65
C PHE A 41 -3.61 -14.00 6.45
N ASN A 42 -2.37 -14.46 6.25
CA ASN A 42 -1.76 -15.58 6.95
C ASN A 42 -0.21 -15.43 6.95
N PRO A 43 0.52 -16.25 7.72
CA PRO A 43 1.99 -16.14 7.81
C PRO A 43 2.72 -16.27 6.46
N LEU A 44 2.21 -17.08 5.54
CA LEU A 44 2.80 -17.24 4.21
C LEU A 44 2.63 -15.98 3.35
N GLY A 45 1.47 -15.34 3.42
CA GLY A 45 1.19 -14.07 2.75
C GLY A 45 2.09 -12.94 3.23
N LEU A 46 2.34 -12.83 4.55
CA LEU A 46 3.31 -11.86 5.10
C LEU A 46 4.73 -12.14 4.57
N TYR A 47 5.14 -13.40 4.56
CA TYR A 47 6.45 -13.80 4.08
C TYR A 47 6.66 -13.44 2.60
N ASP A 48 5.71 -13.74 1.73
CA ASP A 48 5.82 -13.43 0.30
C ASP A 48 5.64 -11.94 0.00
N LEU A 49 4.79 -11.22 0.75
CA LEU A 49 4.73 -9.75 0.70
C LEU A 49 6.11 -9.15 0.98
N ARG A 50 6.76 -9.63 2.04
CA ARG A 50 8.10 -9.15 2.41
C ARG A 50 9.16 -9.47 1.37
N ARG A 51 9.12 -10.65 0.75
CA ARG A 51 10.01 -10.98 -0.38
C ARG A 51 9.81 -10.07 -1.58
N ARG A 52 8.59 -9.58 -1.83
CA ARG A 52 8.26 -8.66 -2.93
C ARG A 52 8.69 -7.23 -2.67
N LEU A 53 8.32 -6.69 -1.51
CA LEU A 53 8.73 -5.35 -1.09
C LEU A 53 10.25 -5.26 -0.88
N GLY A 54 10.89 -6.42 -0.75
CA GLY A 54 12.33 -6.57 -0.69
C GLY A 54 12.86 -6.34 0.74
N ILE A 55 14.04 -6.89 0.96
CA ILE A 55 14.99 -6.28 1.90
C ILE A 55 15.67 -5.18 1.09
N LEU A 56 15.71 -3.95 1.61
CA LEU A 56 16.38 -2.85 0.93
C LEU A 56 17.82 -3.30 0.60
N LYS A 57 18.12 -3.52 -0.68
CA LYS A 57 19.40 -4.11 -1.09
C LYS A 57 20.59 -3.27 -0.64
N GLN A 58 20.37 -1.96 -0.56
CA GLN A 58 21.35 -0.96 -0.13
C GLN A 58 21.58 -0.99 1.38
N ASP A 59 20.58 -1.40 2.17
CA ASP A 59 20.70 -1.51 3.62
C ASP A 59 19.88 -2.68 4.18
N PRO A 60 20.46 -3.90 4.17
CA PRO A 60 19.83 -5.07 4.75
C PRO A 60 19.61 -4.97 6.27
N SER A 61 20.31 -4.05 6.94
CA SER A 61 20.23 -3.89 8.39
C SER A 61 18.95 -3.19 8.84
N ILE A 62 18.35 -2.36 7.99
CA ILE A 62 17.07 -1.66 8.25
C ILE A 62 15.97 -2.66 8.60
N TRP A 63 15.86 -3.76 7.84
CA TRP A 63 14.86 -4.78 8.14
C TRP A 63 15.06 -5.38 9.53
N ASN A 64 16.30 -5.78 9.86
CA ASN A 64 16.58 -6.40 11.16
C ASN A 64 16.35 -5.42 12.32
N THR A 65 16.67 -4.15 12.11
CA THR A 65 16.51 -3.07 13.09
C THR A 65 15.03 -2.74 13.33
N TYR A 66 14.25 -2.57 12.27
CA TYR A 66 12.84 -2.15 12.31
C TYR A 66 11.87 -3.30 12.04
N ARG A 67 12.28 -4.52 12.37
CA ARG A 67 11.56 -5.74 12.02
C ARG A 67 10.12 -5.74 12.51
N ARG A 68 9.90 -5.24 13.74
CA ARG A 68 8.56 -5.17 14.35
C ARG A 68 7.64 -4.22 13.59
N GLN A 69 8.17 -3.05 13.19
CA GLN A 69 7.44 -2.03 12.44
C GLN A 69 7.06 -2.55 11.06
N PHE A 70 7.99 -3.22 10.37
CA PHE A 70 7.68 -3.82 9.09
C PHE A 70 6.67 -4.95 9.18
N LEU A 71 6.76 -5.83 10.18
CA LEU A 71 5.75 -6.88 10.41
C LEU A 71 4.37 -6.28 10.70
N ALA A 72 4.31 -5.20 11.49
CA ALA A 72 3.07 -4.47 11.74
C ALA A 72 2.51 -3.88 10.44
N GLY A 73 3.37 -3.27 9.63
CA GLY A 73 3.01 -2.75 8.31
C GLY A 73 2.50 -3.83 7.36
N ASP A 74 3.10 -5.02 7.35
CA ASP A 74 2.65 -6.14 6.51
C ASP A 74 1.27 -6.67 6.94
N ILE A 75 1.03 -6.74 8.26
CA ILE A 75 -0.29 -7.10 8.81
C ILE A 75 -1.33 -6.04 8.42
N ALA A 76 -1.01 -4.76 8.61
CA ALA A 76 -1.90 -3.66 8.26
C ALA A 76 -2.20 -3.62 6.75
N TRP A 77 -1.19 -3.88 5.91
CA TRP A 77 -1.36 -3.97 4.46
C TRP A 77 -2.39 -5.03 4.08
N LEU A 78 -2.28 -6.24 4.64
CA LEU A 78 -3.18 -7.35 4.34
C LEU A 78 -4.58 -7.20 4.98
N ALA A 79 -4.70 -6.41 6.04
CA ALA A 79 -5.98 -6.12 6.71
C ALA A 79 -6.71 -4.89 6.11
N SER A 80 -6.02 -4.10 5.28
CA SER A 80 -6.58 -2.88 4.71
C SER A 80 -7.85 -3.17 3.89
N GLY A 81 -8.90 -2.37 4.14
CA GLY A 81 -10.20 -2.53 3.50
C GLY A 81 -11.10 -3.62 4.10
N ALA A 82 -10.61 -4.43 5.05
CA ALA A 82 -11.43 -5.48 5.67
C ALA A 82 -12.63 -4.93 6.46
N SER A 83 -12.63 -3.66 6.87
CA SER A 83 -13.80 -3.01 7.47
C SER A 83 -14.94 -2.74 6.49
N ASP A 84 -14.63 -2.58 5.20
CA ASP A 84 -15.55 -2.01 4.19
C ASP A 84 -15.74 -2.94 2.97
N ASP A 85 -15.34 -4.20 3.08
CA ASP A 85 -15.40 -5.19 1.99
C ASP A 85 -16.81 -5.79 1.76
N ASN A 86 -17.78 -5.45 2.62
CA ASN A 86 -19.14 -6.02 2.65
C ASN A 86 -19.19 -7.55 2.84
N LEU A 87 -18.12 -8.17 3.33
CA LEU A 87 -18.04 -9.61 3.58
C LEU A 87 -18.36 -9.97 5.04
N HIS A 88 -18.77 -9.00 5.87
CA HIS A 88 -19.13 -9.20 7.28
C HIS A 88 -20.38 -10.05 7.48
N ASP A 89 -21.32 -10.05 6.53
CA ASP A 89 -22.56 -10.84 6.57
C ASP A 89 -22.36 -12.24 5.96
N GLN A 90 -21.27 -12.91 6.34
CA GLN A 90 -21.14 -14.33 6.00
C GLN A 90 -22.16 -15.14 6.78
N GLY A 91 -22.84 -16.05 6.08
CA GLY A 91 -23.86 -16.89 6.70
C GLY A 91 -23.36 -17.55 7.98
N PHE A 92 -24.24 -17.62 8.98
CA PHE A 92 -23.99 -18.11 10.36
C PHE A 92 -23.25 -19.45 10.49
N ASN A 93 -23.09 -20.17 9.38
CA ASN A 93 -22.69 -21.56 9.30
C ASN A 93 -21.38 -21.80 8.55
N THR A 94 -20.63 -20.75 8.23
CA THR A 94 -19.37 -20.82 7.50
C THR A 94 -18.29 -19.99 8.16
N PHE A 95 -17.03 -20.43 8.04
CA PHE A 95 -15.90 -19.61 8.43
C PHE A 95 -15.52 -18.63 7.33
N PHE A 96 -15.06 -17.45 7.77
CA PHE A 96 -14.37 -16.48 6.94
C PHE A 96 -13.22 -17.13 6.13
N PRO A 97 -13.08 -16.80 4.83
CA PRO A 97 -11.99 -17.29 3.99
C PRO A 97 -10.60 -17.10 4.61
N GLU A 98 -10.40 -16.03 5.36
CA GLU A 98 -9.16 -15.68 6.06
C GLU A 98 -8.81 -16.74 7.12
N LEU A 99 -9.81 -17.19 7.90
CA LEU A 99 -9.59 -18.22 8.91
C LEU A 99 -9.26 -19.57 8.25
N LYS A 100 -9.93 -19.90 7.14
CA LYS A 100 -9.61 -21.11 6.36
C LYS A 100 -8.19 -21.02 5.79
N ALA A 101 -7.84 -19.89 5.17
CA ALA A 101 -6.51 -19.65 4.64
C ALA A 101 -5.42 -19.70 5.73
N LEU A 102 -5.69 -19.16 6.93
CA LEU A 102 -4.78 -19.23 8.08
C LEU A 102 -4.59 -20.67 8.56
N ARG A 103 -5.65 -21.47 8.59
CA ARG A 103 -5.59 -22.87 9.00
C ARG A 103 -4.86 -23.73 7.97
N ASP A 104 -5.26 -23.64 6.70
CA ASP A 104 -4.84 -24.53 5.63
C ASP A 104 -3.42 -24.24 5.11
N SER A 105 -2.93 -23.01 5.31
CA SER A 105 -1.56 -22.61 4.94
C SER A 105 -0.48 -23.21 5.84
N LEU A 106 -0.84 -23.77 6.99
CA LEU A 106 0.10 -24.31 7.96
C LEU A 106 -0.24 -25.76 8.31
N PRO A 107 0.77 -26.57 8.71
CA PRO A 107 0.52 -27.93 9.20
C PRO A 107 -0.49 -27.97 10.36
N SER A 108 -1.12 -29.13 10.56
CA SER A 108 -2.05 -29.38 11.69
C SER A 108 -1.34 -29.89 12.95
N ASP A 109 0.00 -29.85 12.98
CA ASP A 109 0.82 -30.23 14.13
C ASP A 109 1.01 -29.07 15.13
N ASP A 110 1.79 -29.32 16.18
CA ASP A 110 2.10 -28.35 17.23
C ASP A 110 2.82 -27.11 16.68
N ALA A 111 3.65 -27.26 15.65
CA ALA A 111 4.38 -26.16 15.04
C ALA A 111 3.42 -25.22 14.28
N GLY A 112 2.50 -25.79 13.48
CA GLY A 112 1.46 -25.01 12.82
C GLY A 112 0.50 -24.35 13.81
N TYR A 113 0.16 -25.02 14.91
CA TYR A 113 -0.64 -24.42 15.99
C TYR A 113 0.06 -23.22 16.63
N THR A 114 1.35 -23.37 16.96
CA THR A 114 2.18 -22.30 17.54
C THR A 114 2.27 -21.10 16.59
N ALA A 115 2.59 -21.33 15.32
CA ALA A 115 2.70 -20.27 14.31
C ALA A 115 1.39 -19.49 14.11
N ARG A 116 0.23 -20.17 14.11
CA ARG A 116 -1.08 -19.50 14.06
C ARG A 116 -1.33 -18.64 15.30
N GLY A 117 -0.96 -19.15 16.48
CA GLY A 117 -1.10 -18.43 17.75
C GLY A 117 -0.25 -17.15 17.78
N GLU A 118 0.99 -17.23 17.32
CA GLU A 118 1.93 -16.09 17.26
C GLU A 118 1.50 -15.04 16.24
N PHE A 119 1.02 -15.48 15.06
CA PHE A 119 0.44 -14.59 14.06
C PHE A 119 -0.77 -13.83 14.64
N THR A 120 -1.67 -14.54 15.31
CA THR A 120 -2.87 -13.94 15.92
C THR A 120 -2.51 -12.98 17.06
N GLU A 121 -1.51 -13.29 17.88
CA GLU A 121 -1.00 -12.36 18.91
C GLU A 121 -0.37 -11.11 18.28
N SER A 122 0.38 -11.28 17.18
CA SER A 122 0.99 -10.17 16.47
C SER A 122 -0.05 -9.23 15.85
N ALA A 123 -1.07 -9.80 15.18
CA ALA A 123 -2.17 -9.01 14.63
C ALA A 123 -2.93 -8.24 15.73
N ARG A 124 -3.20 -8.90 16.86
CA ARG A 124 -3.84 -8.26 18.01
C ARG A 124 -2.99 -7.11 18.58
N LYS A 125 -1.67 -7.30 18.64
CA LYS A 125 -0.76 -6.26 19.10
C LYS A 125 -0.78 -5.04 18.17
N VAL A 126 -0.82 -5.23 16.86
CA VAL A 126 -0.97 -4.11 15.90
C VAL A 126 -2.24 -3.32 16.19
N ILE A 127 -3.37 -3.99 16.43
CA ILE A 127 -4.63 -3.34 16.80
C ILE A 127 -4.48 -2.49 18.08
N TRP A 128 -3.80 -3.00 19.10
CA TRP A 128 -3.55 -2.25 20.34
C TRP A 128 -2.59 -1.09 20.17
N ASP A 129 -1.55 -1.25 19.37
CA ASP A 129 -0.61 -0.18 19.07
C ASP A 129 -1.34 0.96 18.33
N LEU A 130 -2.22 0.63 17.38
CA LEU A 130 -3.09 1.61 16.69
C LEU A 130 -4.09 2.29 17.63
N ALA A 131 -4.77 1.54 18.50
CA ALA A 131 -5.67 2.10 19.50
C ALA A 131 -4.94 3.04 20.47
N THR A 132 -3.73 2.68 20.88
CA THR A 132 -2.87 3.53 21.72
C THR A 132 -2.48 4.81 21.01
N MET A 133 -2.14 4.73 19.72
CA MET A 133 -1.85 5.93 18.94
C MET A 133 -3.09 6.82 18.83
N LEU A 134 -4.27 6.25 18.56
CA LEU A 134 -5.53 6.99 18.51
C LEU A 134 -5.81 7.74 19.81
N ASP A 135 -5.68 7.06 20.95
CA ASP A 135 -5.89 7.68 22.28
C ASP A 135 -4.87 8.78 22.57
N ARG A 136 -3.62 8.62 22.13
CA ARG A 136 -2.59 9.65 22.28
C ARG A 136 -2.80 10.86 21.38
N THR A 137 -3.22 10.64 20.13
CA THR A 137 -3.36 11.73 19.15
C THR A 137 -4.65 12.50 19.34
N LEU A 138 -5.73 11.84 19.77
CA LEU A 138 -7.04 12.47 19.93
C LEU A 138 -7.40 12.80 21.39
N GLY A 139 -6.57 12.39 22.35
CA GLY A 139 -6.92 12.48 23.77
C GLY A 139 -8.14 11.63 24.15
N SER A 140 -8.44 10.59 23.37
CA SER A 140 -9.57 9.68 23.61
C SER A 140 -9.24 8.57 24.60
N THR A 141 -10.24 7.76 24.95
CA THR A 141 -10.05 6.51 25.68
C THR A 141 -10.76 5.40 24.93
N THR A 142 -9.98 4.41 24.46
CA THR A 142 -10.49 3.28 23.68
C THR A 142 -10.46 2.01 24.52
N MET A 143 -11.52 1.20 24.44
CA MET A 143 -11.56 -0.15 25.00
C MET A 143 -11.79 -1.16 23.86
N ILE A 144 -10.96 -2.20 23.80
CA ILE A 144 -11.11 -3.28 22.81
C ILE A 144 -11.24 -4.60 23.54
N LEU A 145 -12.33 -5.33 23.29
CA LEU A 145 -12.55 -6.68 23.84
C LEU A 145 -12.41 -7.72 22.74
N HIS A 146 -11.59 -8.74 22.98
CA HIS A 146 -11.40 -9.84 22.05
C HIS A 146 -11.48 -11.18 22.78
N VAL A 147 -12.37 -12.06 22.31
CA VAL A 147 -12.50 -13.44 22.77
C VAL A 147 -12.11 -14.39 21.63
N PRO A 148 -11.17 -15.33 21.84
CA PRO A 148 -10.88 -16.32 20.82
C PRO A 148 -12.09 -17.22 20.61
N GLY A 149 -12.44 -17.52 19.35
CA GLY A 149 -13.50 -18.49 19.05
C GLY A 149 -13.13 -19.93 19.40
N THR A 150 -11.87 -20.20 19.72
CA THR A 150 -11.38 -21.53 20.10
C THR A 150 -11.27 -21.68 21.61
N THR A 151 -11.69 -22.84 22.11
CA THR A 151 -11.40 -23.33 23.46
C THR A 151 -10.67 -24.66 23.39
N VAL A 152 -10.18 -25.14 24.54
CA VAL A 152 -9.71 -26.52 24.64
C VAL A 152 -10.88 -27.44 24.23
N PRO A 153 -10.65 -28.45 23.37
CA PRO A 153 -11.71 -29.40 23.03
C PRO A 153 -12.31 -30.00 24.30
N GLY A 154 -13.63 -30.16 24.36
CA GLY A 154 -14.33 -30.68 25.54
C GLY A 154 -14.61 -29.66 26.65
N THR A 155 -14.12 -28.41 26.54
CA THR A 155 -14.51 -27.33 27.47
C THR A 155 -16.02 -27.08 27.42
N PRO A 156 -16.71 -27.00 28.58
CA PRO A 156 -18.11 -26.60 28.63
C PRO A 156 -18.32 -25.20 28.03
N LEU A 157 -19.44 -25.01 27.33
CA LEU A 157 -19.84 -23.71 26.77
C LEU A 157 -20.45 -22.84 27.87
N ALA A 158 -19.61 -22.33 28.76
CA ALA A 158 -20.02 -21.46 29.85
C ALA A 158 -18.97 -20.36 30.10
N PRO A 159 -19.38 -19.15 30.54
CA PRO A 159 -18.49 -18.00 30.65
C PRO A 159 -17.28 -18.24 31.55
N GLU A 160 -17.42 -19.00 32.63
CA GLU A 160 -16.35 -19.34 33.57
C GLU A 160 -15.19 -20.14 32.96
N TYR A 161 -15.34 -20.67 31.75
CA TYR A 161 -14.28 -21.34 31.01
C TYR A 161 -13.65 -20.46 29.92
N LEU A 162 -14.13 -19.23 29.76
CA LEU A 162 -13.68 -18.30 28.73
C LEU A 162 -12.76 -17.22 29.32
N ARG A 163 -12.02 -16.57 28.42
CA ARG A 163 -11.17 -15.42 28.73
C ARG A 163 -11.26 -14.40 27.60
N ALA A 164 -11.25 -13.13 27.94
CA ALA A 164 -11.16 -12.02 27.01
C ALA A 164 -9.81 -11.34 27.14
N SER A 165 -9.14 -11.14 26.02
CA SER A 165 -8.03 -10.20 25.90
C SER A 165 -8.62 -8.80 25.75
N VAL A 166 -8.33 -7.93 26.69
CA VAL A 166 -8.88 -6.58 26.74
C VAL A 166 -7.76 -5.56 26.65
N TYR A 167 -7.90 -4.59 25.75
CA TYR A 167 -7.09 -3.38 25.72
C TYR A 167 -7.75 -2.29 26.54
N LEU A 168 -6.99 -1.67 27.46
CA LEU A 168 -7.37 -0.47 28.20
C LEU A 168 -6.15 0.44 28.40
N PRO A 169 -6.26 1.77 28.28
CA PRO A 169 -5.16 2.69 28.57
C PRO A 169 -4.82 2.66 30.08
N PRO A 170 -3.60 2.27 30.49
CA PRO A 170 -3.27 2.15 31.91
C PRO A 170 -3.42 3.47 32.68
N ALA A 171 -3.10 4.60 32.04
CA ALA A 171 -3.25 5.92 32.64
C ALA A 171 -4.71 6.22 33.01
N PHE A 172 -5.67 5.82 32.17
CA PHE A 172 -7.09 5.99 32.45
C PHE A 172 -7.53 5.12 33.64
N ILE A 173 -7.16 3.84 33.63
CA ILE A 173 -7.51 2.89 34.70
C ILE A 173 -6.98 3.35 36.06
N HIS A 174 -5.77 3.90 36.12
CA HIS A 174 -5.20 4.41 37.37
C HIS A 174 -5.86 5.70 37.84
N ARG A 175 -6.22 6.61 36.93
CA ARG A 175 -6.82 7.91 37.28
C ARG A 175 -8.30 7.79 37.64
N HIS A 176 -8.99 6.77 37.17
CA HIS A 176 -10.43 6.61 37.30
C HIS A 176 -10.83 5.28 37.96
N PRO A 177 -10.43 5.00 39.22
CA PRO A 177 -10.77 3.77 39.92
C PRO A 177 -12.29 3.54 40.06
N GLU A 178 -13.09 4.60 40.09
CA GLU A 178 -14.55 4.55 40.12
C GLU A 178 -15.16 3.86 38.88
N THR A 179 -14.42 3.77 37.78
CA THR A 179 -14.89 3.12 36.54
C THR A 179 -14.63 1.61 36.53
N HIS A 180 -13.84 1.08 37.46
CA HIS A 180 -13.46 -0.33 37.50
C HIS A 180 -14.66 -1.29 37.52
N PRO A 181 -15.70 -1.08 38.36
CA PRO A 181 -16.88 -1.94 38.37
C PRO A 181 -17.58 -1.98 37.00
N ALA A 182 -17.76 -0.83 36.36
CA ALA A 182 -18.41 -0.73 35.04
C ALA A 182 -17.59 -1.45 33.95
N ILE A 183 -16.27 -1.27 33.93
CA ILE A 183 -15.38 -1.95 32.99
C ILE A 183 -15.42 -3.47 33.19
N ALA A 184 -15.35 -3.94 34.43
CA ALA A 184 -15.44 -5.35 34.76
C ALA A 184 -16.81 -5.94 34.35
N GLN A 185 -17.90 -5.20 34.56
CA GLN A 185 -19.25 -5.59 34.16
C GLN A 185 -19.38 -5.69 32.63
N ILE A 186 -18.80 -4.74 31.88
CA ILE A 186 -18.77 -4.78 30.41
C ILE A 186 -18.01 -6.04 29.95
N ALA A 187 -16.82 -6.29 30.50
CA ALA A 187 -16.02 -7.45 30.13
C ALA A 187 -16.72 -8.78 30.45
N GLN A 188 -17.37 -8.88 31.62
CA GLN A 188 -18.13 -10.07 32.00
C GLN A 188 -19.36 -10.27 31.10
N SER A 189 -20.13 -9.22 30.84
CA SER A 189 -21.30 -9.29 29.94
C SER A 189 -20.89 -9.69 28.53
N PHE A 190 -19.77 -9.15 28.03
CA PHE A 190 -19.21 -9.54 26.75
C PHE A 190 -18.86 -11.03 26.70
N LEU A 191 -18.23 -11.58 27.75
CA LEU A 191 -17.91 -13.01 27.81
C LEU A 191 -19.16 -13.89 27.85
N GLU A 192 -20.16 -13.51 28.64
CA GLU A 192 -21.41 -14.26 28.81
C GLU A 192 -22.25 -14.29 27.54
N PHE A 193 -22.48 -13.13 26.92
CA PHE A 193 -23.39 -13.02 25.78
C PHE A 193 -22.69 -13.19 24.42
N VAL A 194 -21.51 -12.60 24.23
CA VAL A 194 -20.79 -12.65 22.95
C VAL A 194 -19.79 -13.81 22.92
N GLY A 195 -19.01 -13.98 23.99
CA GLY A 195 -17.96 -15.01 24.07
C GLY A 195 -18.50 -16.43 23.95
N VAL A 196 -19.51 -16.78 24.74
CA VAL A 196 -20.15 -18.10 24.68
C VAL A 196 -20.72 -18.37 23.29
N ALA A 197 -21.44 -17.40 22.70
CA ALA A 197 -22.01 -17.52 21.35
C ALA A 197 -20.92 -17.67 20.27
N THR A 198 -19.81 -16.95 20.39
CA THR A 198 -18.68 -17.04 19.45
C THR A 198 -18.06 -18.43 19.49
N VAL A 199 -17.78 -18.98 20.67
CA VAL A 199 -17.22 -20.33 20.81
C VAL A 199 -18.20 -21.39 20.34
N ALA A 200 -19.48 -21.27 20.70
CA ALA A 200 -20.52 -22.21 20.25
C ALA A 200 -20.60 -22.26 18.71
N THR A 201 -20.62 -21.09 18.06
CA THR A 201 -20.64 -20.95 16.60
C THR A 201 -19.38 -21.55 15.98
N TRP A 202 -18.22 -21.24 16.54
CA TRP A 202 -16.95 -21.78 16.07
C TRP A 202 -16.93 -23.31 16.14
N VAL A 203 -17.35 -23.91 17.26
CA VAL A 203 -17.41 -25.37 17.42
C VAL A 203 -18.37 -26.02 16.43
N ALA A 204 -19.55 -25.42 16.21
CA ALA A 204 -20.51 -25.90 15.23
C ALA A 204 -19.94 -25.89 13.80
N ASN A 205 -19.29 -24.78 13.41
CA ASN A 205 -18.68 -24.64 12.09
C ASN A 205 -17.48 -25.59 11.92
N ALA A 206 -16.64 -25.74 12.95
CA ALA A 206 -15.54 -26.70 12.93
C ALA A 206 -16.03 -28.14 12.71
N ARG A 207 -17.11 -28.55 13.39
CA ARG A 207 -17.71 -29.88 13.19
C ARG A 207 -18.25 -30.06 11.78
N ARG A 208 -18.91 -29.04 11.23
CA ARG A 208 -19.45 -29.07 9.86
C ARG A 208 -18.35 -29.20 8.80
N GLU A 209 -17.22 -28.54 9.01
CA GLU A 209 -16.02 -28.66 8.16
C GLU A 209 -15.24 -29.97 8.40
N GLY A 210 -15.75 -30.87 9.25
CA GLY A 210 -15.10 -32.15 9.56
C GLY A 210 -13.81 -32.02 10.38
N TRP A 211 -13.58 -30.88 11.04
CA TRP A 211 -12.40 -30.67 11.86
C TRP A 211 -12.46 -31.54 13.12
N LYS A 212 -11.44 -32.37 13.31
CA LYS A 212 -11.32 -33.23 14.49
C LYS A 212 -11.00 -32.38 15.73
N LEU A 213 -11.98 -32.24 16.61
CA LEU A 213 -11.85 -31.60 17.92
C LEU A 213 -11.56 -32.66 18.99
N THR A 214 -10.46 -33.41 18.84
CA THR A 214 -10.12 -34.49 19.77
C THR A 214 -9.46 -33.94 21.03
N GLN A 215 -9.98 -34.30 22.19
CA GLN A 215 -9.29 -34.16 23.48
C GLN A 215 -8.72 -35.52 23.88
N THR A 216 -7.45 -35.58 24.27
CA THR A 216 -6.96 -36.72 25.06
C THR A 216 -7.65 -36.67 26.42
N ALA A 217 -8.46 -37.68 26.71
CA ALA A 217 -9.48 -37.71 27.77
C ALA A 217 -8.98 -37.60 29.23
N SER A 218 -7.74 -37.18 29.50
CA SER A 218 -7.16 -37.26 30.86
C SER A 218 -7.23 -35.97 31.68
N ASN A 219 -7.63 -34.83 31.12
CA ASN A 219 -7.55 -33.55 31.83
C ASN A 219 -8.94 -32.97 32.08
N THR A 220 -9.43 -33.11 33.32
CA THR A 220 -10.58 -32.38 33.83
C THR A 220 -10.31 -30.87 33.72
N ILE A 221 -11.05 -30.21 32.83
CA ILE A 221 -10.94 -28.76 32.64
C ILE A 221 -11.60 -28.08 33.84
N ARG A 222 -10.82 -27.32 34.60
CA ARG A 222 -11.31 -26.56 35.75
C ARG A 222 -11.85 -25.21 35.28
N PRO A 223 -12.97 -24.73 35.86
CA PRO A 223 -13.41 -23.35 35.63
C PRO A 223 -12.35 -22.37 36.14
N ASN A 224 -12.36 -21.16 35.61
CA ASN A 224 -11.50 -20.10 36.12
C ASN A 224 -11.85 -19.80 37.58
N SER A 225 -10.82 -19.60 38.40
CA SER A 225 -11.00 -19.03 39.74
C SER A 225 -11.54 -17.61 39.63
N ALA A 226 -12.33 -17.19 40.62
CA ALA A 226 -12.71 -15.78 40.75
C ALA A 226 -11.44 -14.92 40.85
N PRO A 227 -11.40 -13.76 40.18
CA PRO A 227 -10.23 -12.89 40.23
C PRO A 227 -10.12 -12.22 41.60
N ASP A 228 -8.89 -11.96 42.03
CA ASP A 228 -8.59 -11.26 43.29
C ASP A 228 -8.92 -9.74 43.21
N HIS A 229 -9.01 -9.21 41.99
CA HIS A 229 -9.25 -7.80 41.67
C HIS A 229 -10.32 -7.66 40.59
N LEU A 230 -11.09 -6.56 40.62
CA LEU A 230 -12.11 -6.26 39.60
C LEU A 230 -11.48 -6.10 38.21
N ILE A 231 -10.39 -5.33 38.13
CA ILE A 231 -9.54 -5.24 36.95
C ILE A 231 -8.31 -6.11 37.23
N PRO A 232 -8.01 -7.13 36.41
CA PRO A 232 -6.82 -7.94 36.61
C PRO A 232 -5.56 -7.09 36.40
N ASP A 233 -4.42 -7.56 36.89
CA ASP A 233 -3.14 -6.95 36.54
C ASP A 233 -2.88 -7.06 35.02
N PRO A 234 -2.16 -6.08 34.43
CA PRO A 234 -1.80 -6.18 33.03
C PRO A 234 -0.89 -7.41 32.80
N LYS A 235 -1.04 -8.05 31.64
CA LYS A 235 -0.28 -9.27 31.25
C LYS A 235 1.24 -9.07 31.39
N GLN A 236 1.71 -7.84 31.18
CA GLN A 236 3.09 -7.41 31.41
C GLN A 236 3.08 -6.05 32.12
N PRO A 237 4.03 -5.76 33.03
CA PRO A 237 4.15 -4.45 33.65
C PRO A 237 4.21 -3.33 32.61
N GLY A 238 3.38 -2.30 32.77
CA GLY A 238 3.29 -1.17 31.84
C GLY A 238 2.57 -1.46 30.51
N SER A 239 2.01 -2.66 30.32
CA SER A 239 1.19 -2.99 29.14
C SER A 239 -0.25 -2.51 29.32
N SER A 240 -0.90 -2.21 28.20
CA SER A 240 -2.35 -1.95 28.09
C SER A 240 -3.19 -3.22 27.88
N HIS A 241 -2.57 -4.41 27.94
CA HIS A 241 -3.25 -5.68 27.72
C HIS A 241 -3.59 -6.39 29.02
N TYR A 242 -4.88 -6.59 29.24
CA TYR A 242 -5.49 -7.25 30.40
C TYR A 242 -6.15 -8.56 29.98
N ILE A 243 -6.19 -9.56 30.86
CA ILE A 243 -6.90 -10.82 30.61
C ILE A 243 -8.03 -10.99 31.62
N PHE A 244 -9.24 -10.67 31.19
CA PHE A 244 -10.45 -10.91 31.98
C PHE A 244 -10.84 -12.37 31.85
N ARG A 245 -11.07 -13.03 33.00
CA ARG A 245 -11.58 -14.40 33.06
C ARG A 245 -13.06 -14.34 33.37
N GLY A 246 -13.86 -15.15 32.67
CA GLY A 246 -15.29 -15.15 32.92
C GLY A 246 -15.62 -15.71 34.31
N LEU A 247 -16.71 -15.21 34.87
CA LEU A 247 -17.37 -15.72 36.07
C LEU A 247 -18.57 -16.60 35.68
N PRO A 248 -19.07 -17.46 36.59
CA PRO A 248 -20.31 -18.19 36.36
C PRO A 248 -21.47 -17.26 35.98
N ALA A 249 -22.32 -17.72 35.07
CA ALA A 249 -23.45 -16.94 34.56
C ALA A 249 -24.31 -16.36 35.70
N GLY A 250 -24.72 -15.09 35.55
CA GLY A 250 -25.50 -14.36 36.54
C GLY A 250 -24.74 -13.83 37.77
N ARG A 251 -23.47 -14.19 37.97
CA ARG A 251 -22.63 -13.60 39.03
C ARG A 251 -22.14 -12.22 38.61
N ARG A 252 -22.30 -11.21 39.48
CA ARG A 252 -21.82 -9.85 39.20
C ARG A 252 -20.38 -9.69 39.68
N PRO A 253 -19.55 -8.90 38.98
CA PRO A 253 -18.20 -8.56 39.47
C PRO A 253 -18.23 -7.89 40.85
N ASP A 254 -19.28 -7.12 41.15
CA ASP A 254 -19.45 -6.39 42.42
C ASP A 254 -19.57 -7.31 43.65
N ASP A 255 -19.87 -8.60 43.45
CA ASP A 255 -19.91 -9.60 44.52
C ASP A 255 -18.49 -9.97 45.02
N VAL A 256 -17.44 -9.44 44.38
CA VAL A 256 -16.05 -9.58 44.81
C VAL A 256 -15.71 -8.44 45.76
N THR A 257 -15.49 -8.77 47.04
CA THR A 257 -15.11 -7.79 48.07
C THR A 257 -13.88 -7.01 47.60
N PRO A 258 -13.93 -5.68 47.50
CA PRO A 258 -12.80 -4.89 47.03
C PRO A 258 -11.63 -5.07 48.01
N PRO A 259 -10.40 -5.36 47.53
CA PRO A 259 -9.23 -5.36 48.39
C PRO A 259 -9.01 -3.96 48.96
N SER A 260 -8.64 -3.89 50.24
CA SER A 260 -8.32 -2.64 50.92
C SER A 260 -7.31 -1.82 50.09
N PRO A 261 -7.54 -0.52 49.89
CA PRO A 261 -6.68 0.30 49.04
C PRO A 261 -5.26 0.36 49.63
N THR A 262 -4.33 -0.36 49.00
CA THR A 262 -2.90 -0.18 49.25
C THR A 262 -2.51 1.15 48.65
N SER A 263 -2.40 2.18 49.49
CA SER A 263 -2.00 3.54 49.12
C SER A 263 -0.57 3.56 48.55
N THR A 264 -0.43 3.29 47.25
CA THR A 264 0.76 3.65 46.48
C THR A 264 0.74 5.15 46.24
N ARG A 265 1.43 5.87 47.12
CA ARG A 265 1.71 7.31 47.02
C ARG A 265 2.58 7.53 45.77
N TYR A 266 1.96 7.94 44.66
CA TYR A 266 2.66 8.30 43.42
C TYR A 266 2.52 9.78 43.12
N GLY A 267 3.59 10.30 42.52
CA GLY A 267 4.06 11.68 42.59
C GLY A 267 3.03 12.74 42.19
N SER A 268 3.08 13.83 42.96
CA SER A 268 2.57 15.14 42.57
C SER A 268 2.98 15.44 41.13
N GLU A 269 2.01 15.86 40.31
CA GLU A 269 2.23 16.37 38.96
C GLU A 269 3.30 17.46 39.02
N GLU A 270 4.52 17.10 38.64
CA GLU A 270 5.58 18.06 38.42
C GLU A 270 5.13 18.89 37.21
N PRO A 271 5.03 20.22 37.33
CA PRO A 271 4.69 21.06 36.19
C PRO A 271 5.67 20.76 35.06
N LEU A 272 5.14 20.57 33.84
CA LEU A 272 5.92 20.33 32.64
C LEU A 272 7.09 21.32 32.61
N SER A 273 8.31 20.79 32.48
CA SER A 273 9.49 21.64 32.37
C SER A 273 9.35 22.56 31.16
N ALA A 274 10.00 23.73 31.17
CA ALA A 274 9.99 24.67 30.04
C ALA A 274 10.44 24.02 28.71
N GLU A 275 11.18 22.91 28.77
CA GLU A 275 11.56 22.09 27.62
C GLU A 275 10.38 21.30 27.03
N GLY A 276 9.45 20.84 27.86
CA GLY A 276 8.21 20.19 27.42
C GLY A 276 7.29 21.13 26.64
N ASP A 277 7.14 22.38 27.10
CA ASP A 277 6.35 23.40 26.39
C ASP A 277 6.98 23.79 25.05
N ALA A 278 8.32 23.88 24.99
CA ALA A 278 9.04 24.12 23.74
C ALA A 278 8.88 22.97 22.74
N LEU A 279 8.88 21.72 23.22
CA LEU A 279 8.63 20.54 22.39
C LEU A 279 7.20 20.52 21.84
N LEU A 280 6.21 20.84 22.67
CA LEU A 280 4.80 20.90 22.23
C LEU A 280 4.61 21.96 21.14
N THR A 281 5.19 23.15 21.34
CA THR A 281 5.17 24.25 20.34
C THR A 281 5.86 23.84 19.04
N ALA A 282 6.97 23.12 19.11
CA ALA A 282 7.67 22.62 17.93
C ALA A 282 6.82 21.60 17.16
N LEU A 283 6.12 20.70 17.85
CA LEU A 283 5.24 19.72 17.25
C LEU A 283 4.03 20.37 16.55
N GLU A 284 3.42 21.38 17.18
CA GLU A 284 2.34 22.17 16.55
C GLU A 284 2.81 22.86 15.26
N ARG A 285 4.04 23.39 15.26
CA ARG A 285 4.64 24.02 14.07
C ARG A 285 4.92 23.01 12.96
N VAL A 286 5.36 21.79 13.29
CA VAL A 286 5.54 20.73 12.29
C VAL A 286 4.21 20.36 11.66
N ALA A 287 3.16 20.16 12.47
CA ALA A 287 1.82 19.86 11.95
C ALA A 287 1.28 20.97 11.03
N ALA A 288 1.51 22.25 11.38
CA ALA A 288 1.13 23.37 10.53
C ALA A 288 1.87 23.38 9.18
N LEU A 289 3.19 23.10 9.18
CA LEU A 289 4.00 23.00 7.97
C LEU A 289 3.58 21.81 7.10
N GLU A 290 3.24 20.67 7.69
CA GLU A 290 2.73 19.51 6.95
C GLU A 290 1.40 19.83 6.23
N GLY A 291 0.54 20.64 6.86
CA GLY A 291 -0.68 21.16 6.22
C GLY A 291 -0.40 22.10 5.05
N GLU A 292 0.58 23.00 5.18
CA GLU A 292 0.99 23.91 4.10
C GLU A 292 1.60 23.14 2.90
N VAL A 293 2.42 22.11 3.19
CA VAL A 293 2.97 21.23 2.16
C VAL A 293 1.86 20.51 1.39
N HIS A 294 0.82 20.02 2.06
CA HIS A 294 -0.33 19.39 1.38
C HIS A 294 -1.05 20.39 0.45
N LEU A 295 -1.33 21.60 0.93
CA LEU A 295 -1.96 22.65 0.12
C LEU A 295 -1.13 23.01 -1.13
N LEU A 296 0.19 23.05 -1.00
CA LEU A 296 1.10 23.30 -2.13
C LEU A 296 1.09 22.15 -3.15
N HIS A 297 0.96 20.89 -2.70
CA HIS A 297 0.82 19.75 -3.61
C HIS A 297 -0.52 19.80 -4.37
N ASP A 298 -1.62 20.10 -3.69
CA ASP A 298 -2.94 20.24 -4.32
C ASP A 298 -2.93 21.38 -5.37
N LEU A 299 -2.26 22.50 -5.06
CA LEU A 299 -2.10 23.62 -5.99
C LEU A 299 -1.24 23.23 -7.19
N LEU A 300 -0.17 22.47 -6.98
CA LEU A 300 0.70 21.97 -8.05
C LEU A 300 -0.06 21.03 -8.98
N ASP A 301 -0.87 20.13 -8.43
CA ASP A 301 -1.70 19.20 -9.21
C ASP A 301 -2.77 19.94 -10.04
N SER A 302 -3.43 20.93 -9.44
CA SER A 302 -4.38 21.80 -10.14
C SER A 302 -3.73 22.55 -11.30
N THR A 303 -2.57 23.18 -11.05
CA THR A 303 -1.81 23.92 -12.07
C THR A 303 -1.36 22.99 -13.20
N THR A 304 -0.91 21.79 -12.86
CA THR A 304 -0.49 20.78 -13.84
C THR A 304 -1.67 20.31 -14.70
N ALA A 305 -2.87 20.18 -14.11
CA ALA A 305 -4.08 19.86 -14.85
C ALA A 305 -4.49 20.97 -15.84
N GLU A 306 -4.41 22.24 -15.42
CA GLU A 306 -4.67 23.40 -16.29
C GLU A 306 -3.67 23.49 -17.45
N GLN A 307 -2.38 23.27 -17.18
CA GLN A 307 -1.35 23.21 -18.22
C GLN A 307 -1.62 22.11 -19.23
N ARG A 308 -2.01 20.90 -18.78
CA ARG A 308 -2.38 19.79 -19.68
C ARG A 308 -3.58 20.13 -20.56
N ASN A 309 -4.57 20.83 -20.03
CA ASN A 309 -5.73 21.28 -20.81
C ASN A 309 -5.33 22.32 -21.86
N SER A 310 -4.46 23.27 -21.49
CA SER A 310 -3.93 24.29 -22.42
C SER A 310 -3.14 23.65 -23.57
N ILE A 311 -2.30 22.64 -23.27
CA ILE A 311 -1.56 21.89 -24.31
C ILE A 311 -2.51 21.17 -25.27
N ARG A 312 -3.60 20.57 -24.75
CA ARG A 312 -4.61 19.91 -25.61
C ARG A 312 -5.30 20.92 -26.53
N GLU A 313 -5.66 22.09 -26.02
CA GLU A 313 -6.30 23.15 -26.81
C GLU A 313 -5.37 23.67 -27.91
N LEU A 314 -4.10 23.93 -27.59
CA LEU A 314 -3.09 24.33 -28.59
C LEU A 314 -2.90 23.25 -29.67
N THR A 315 -2.88 21.98 -29.28
CA THR A 315 -2.79 20.85 -30.22
C THR A 315 -4.00 20.80 -31.16
N GLN A 316 -5.20 21.06 -30.64
CA GLN A 316 -6.42 21.10 -31.43
C GLN A 316 -6.43 22.28 -32.40
N LEU A 317 -6.01 23.46 -31.96
CA LEU A 317 -5.88 24.65 -32.81
C LEU A 317 -4.85 24.44 -33.91
N GLN A 318 -3.72 23.79 -33.61
CA GLN A 318 -2.72 23.44 -34.61
C GLN A 318 -3.30 22.49 -35.67
N ALA A 319 -4.07 21.48 -35.26
CA ALA A 319 -4.73 20.57 -36.20
C ALA A 319 -5.76 21.30 -37.10
N GLN A 320 -6.49 22.28 -36.55
CA GLN A 320 -7.42 23.11 -37.32
C GLN A 320 -6.71 24.01 -38.32
N LEU A 321 -5.56 24.59 -37.94
CA LEU A 321 -4.73 25.41 -38.81
C LEU A 321 -4.22 24.58 -40.00
N ASN A 322 -3.62 23.43 -39.74
CA ASN A 322 -3.14 22.52 -40.77
C ASN A 322 -4.28 22.08 -41.73
N ALA A 323 -5.49 21.85 -41.20
CA ALA A 323 -6.66 21.50 -42.01
C ALA A 323 -7.21 22.69 -42.81
N ALA A 324 -6.99 23.93 -42.37
CA ALA A 324 -7.32 25.13 -43.13
C ALA A 324 -6.32 25.34 -44.27
N GLU A 325 -5.02 25.20 -44.01
CA GLU A 325 -3.95 25.28 -45.01
C GLU A 325 -4.15 24.24 -46.12
N ALA A 326 -4.44 22.98 -45.77
CA ALA A 326 -4.73 21.93 -46.77
C ALA A 326 -5.97 22.24 -47.63
N ARG A 327 -6.98 22.93 -47.09
CA ARG A 327 -8.15 23.38 -47.87
C ARG A 327 -7.79 24.52 -48.81
N GLU A 328 -6.97 25.46 -48.36
CA GLU A 328 -6.47 26.55 -49.19
C GLU A 328 -5.66 26.03 -50.38
N GLU A 329 -4.74 25.09 -50.16
CA GLU A 329 -4.00 24.41 -51.22
C GLU A 329 -4.93 23.72 -52.23
N GLY A 330 -6.00 23.07 -51.74
CA GLY A 330 -7.03 22.46 -52.58
C GLY A 330 -7.75 23.48 -53.47
N TYR A 331 -8.16 24.62 -52.90
CA TYR A 331 -8.80 25.71 -53.65
C TYR A 331 -7.85 26.35 -54.67
N GLU A 332 -6.56 26.47 -54.35
CA GLU A 332 -5.57 26.97 -55.29
C GLU A 332 -5.38 26.04 -56.49
N GLU A 333 -5.32 24.72 -56.28
CA GLU A 333 -5.20 23.76 -57.37
C GLU A 333 -6.45 23.76 -58.27
N GLU A 334 -7.65 23.79 -57.68
CA GLU A 334 -8.91 23.94 -58.43
C GLU A 334 -8.92 25.23 -59.25
N ARG A 335 -8.47 26.35 -58.66
CA ARG A 335 -8.34 27.63 -59.36
C ARG A 335 -7.36 27.53 -60.54
N ARG A 336 -6.22 26.85 -60.37
CA ARG A 336 -5.25 26.60 -61.46
C ARG A 336 -5.86 25.74 -62.56
N GLU A 337 -6.70 24.76 -62.23
CA GLU A 337 -7.39 23.90 -63.19
C GLU A 337 -8.48 24.64 -63.98
N LEU A 338 -9.29 25.46 -63.30
CA LEU A 338 -10.27 26.34 -63.95
C LEU A 338 -9.60 27.32 -64.90
N GLN A 339 -8.46 27.90 -64.49
CA GLN A 339 -7.71 28.83 -65.33
C GLN A 339 -7.09 28.14 -66.57
N ARG A 340 -6.68 26.86 -66.44
CA ARG A 340 -6.28 26.01 -67.58
C ARG A 340 -7.45 25.75 -68.54
N HIS A 341 -8.64 25.46 -68.03
CA HIS A 341 -9.84 25.23 -68.85
C HIS A 341 -10.29 26.49 -69.60
N ILE A 342 -10.28 27.67 -68.95
CA ILE A 342 -10.60 28.94 -69.61
C ILE A 342 -9.58 29.24 -70.72
N GLY A 343 -8.29 28.95 -70.50
CA GLY A 343 -7.25 29.11 -71.51
C GLY A 343 -7.41 28.20 -72.74
N SER A 344 -7.97 27.00 -72.59
CA SER A 344 -8.16 26.04 -73.69
C SER A 344 -9.44 26.28 -74.49
N GLN A 345 -10.47 26.89 -73.89
CA GLN A 345 -11.76 27.17 -74.52
C GLN A 345 -11.84 28.51 -75.27
N ASN A 346 -10.71 29.20 -75.50
CA ASN A 346 -10.68 30.35 -76.40
C ASN A 346 -10.36 29.86 -77.83
N PRO A 347 -11.35 29.54 -78.68
CA PRO A 347 -11.11 29.30 -80.10
C PRO A 347 -10.47 30.55 -80.68
N ARG A 348 -9.30 30.36 -81.32
CA ARG A 348 -8.52 31.38 -82.04
C ARG A 348 -9.43 32.45 -82.65
N SER A 349 -9.59 33.57 -81.95
CA SER A 349 -10.05 34.80 -82.57
C SER A 349 -8.89 35.36 -83.39
N PRO A 350 -9.15 35.82 -84.62
CA PRO A 350 -8.13 36.30 -85.53
C PRO A 350 -7.40 37.50 -84.94
N ALA A 351 -6.09 37.49 -85.12
CA ALA A 351 -5.16 38.52 -84.65
C ALA A 351 -5.63 39.93 -85.06
N PRO A 352 -5.78 40.87 -84.11
CA PRO A 352 -5.74 42.29 -84.40
C PRO A 352 -4.29 42.74 -84.64
N PRO A 353 -4.08 43.81 -85.43
CA PRO A 353 -2.76 44.25 -85.84
C PRO A 353 -1.93 44.75 -84.67
N THR A 354 -0.68 44.30 -84.68
CA THR A 354 0.48 44.81 -83.96
C THR A 354 0.55 46.33 -84.01
N TYR A 355 0.41 46.98 -82.85
CA TYR A 355 0.98 48.30 -82.63
C TYR A 355 2.21 48.18 -81.72
N ASN A 356 3.37 48.34 -82.36
CA ASN A 356 4.65 48.61 -81.74
C ASN A 356 4.56 49.91 -80.94
N ALA A 357 4.78 49.83 -79.62
CA ALA A 357 5.24 50.97 -78.84
C ALA A 357 6.38 50.49 -77.94
N SER A 358 7.56 50.68 -78.50
CA SER A 358 8.88 50.61 -77.89
C SER A 358 9.06 51.62 -76.75
N SER A 359 9.55 51.15 -75.61
CA SER A 359 10.47 51.88 -74.69
C SER A 359 11.08 50.84 -73.75
N GLN A 360 12.26 50.33 -74.06
CA GLN A 360 13.56 50.79 -73.53
C GLN A 360 13.63 50.92 -72.00
N ALA A 361 14.24 49.93 -71.34
CA ALA A 361 15.56 50.05 -70.69
C ALA A 361 15.71 49.07 -69.50
N THR A 362 16.60 48.09 -69.69
CA THR A 362 17.26 47.19 -68.71
C THR A 362 18.23 48.00 -67.81
N PRO A 363 18.71 47.51 -66.62
CA PRO A 363 19.57 46.32 -66.53
C PRO A 363 19.44 45.41 -65.27
N THR A 364 19.54 44.11 -65.54
CA THR A 364 20.51 43.15 -64.98
C THR A 364 20.99 43.28 -63.52
N ARG A 365 20.70 42.26 -62.67
CA ARG A 365 21.63 41.84 -61.61
C ARG A 365 21.60 40.32 -61.33
N SER A 366 22.77 39.73 -61.58
CA SER A 366 23.40 38.47 -61.12
C SER A 366 22.57 37.29 -60.60
N ARG A 367 22.46 36.26 -61.45
CA ARG A 367 23.28 35.03 -61.42
C ARG A 367 23.94 34.67 -60.07
N GLY A 368 23.37 33.68 -59.39
CA GLY A 368 23.98 32.90 -58.32
C GLY A 368 23.44 31.48 -58.34
N GLY A 369 23.88 30.70 -59.33
CA GLY A 369 23.60 29.27 -59.39
C GLY A 369 24.57 28.51 -58.51
N THR A 370 24.05 27.73 -57.57
CA THR A 370 24.75 26.60 -56.94
C THR A 370 24.06 25.31 -57.37
N PRO A 371 24.82 24.26 -57.72
CA PRO A 371 24.27 23.05 -58.31
C PRO A 371 23.53 22.22 -57.26
N PHE A 372 22.30 21.81 -57.60
CA PHE A 372 21.64 20.66 -56.97
C PHE A 372 22.46 19.41 -57.32
N ALA A 373 23.22 18.91 -56.34
CA ALA A 373 23.71 17.55 -56.36
C ALA A 373 22.54 16.61 -56.00
N SER A 374 22.13 15.78 -56.95
CA SER A 374 21.29 14.62 -56.68
C SER A 374 21.98 13.70 -55.66
N PRO A 375 21.34 13.33 -54.53
CA PRO A 375 21.82 12.22 -53.75
C PRO A 375 21.40 10.93 -54.44
N SER A 376 22.40 10.22 -54.94
CA SER A 376 22.39 8.81 -55.27
C SER A 376 21.70 8.03 -54.14
N LYS A 377 20.64 7.31 -54.48
CA LYS A 377 20.02 6.30 -53.62
C LYS A 377 20.99 5.14 -53.44
N THR A 378 21.91 5.26 -52.50
CA THR A 378 22.56 4.11 -51.88
C THR A 378 21.97 3.98 -50.49
N SER A 379 20.98 3.09 -50.37
CA SER A 379 20.34 2.68 -49.13
C SER A 379 21.37 2.04 -48.20
N VAL A 380 22.14 2.86 -47.49
CA VAL A 380 22.74 2.48 -46.22
C VAL A 380 21.63 2.66 -45.20
N ALA A 381 21.26 1.57 -44.52
CA ALA A 381 20.20 1.60 -43.52
C ALA A 381 20.49 2.72 -42.51
N ALA A 382 19.69 3.80 -42.57
CA ALA A 382 19.80 4.91 -41.64
C ALA A 382 19.61 4.33 -40.24
N LEU A 383 20.59 4.55 -39.37
CA LEU A 383 20.45 4.23 -37.96
C LEU A 383 19.30 5.09 -37.41
N PRO A 384 18.45 4.56 -36.51
CA PRO A 384 17.44 5.38 -35.84
C PRO A 384 18.12 6.59 -35.19
N ARG A 385 17.51 7.77 -35.32
CA ARG A 385 17.93 9.06 -34.73
C ARG A 385 18.27 8.92 -33.24
N THR A 386 17.55 8.07 -32.50
CA THR A 386 17.85 7.71 -31.11
C THR A 386 19.22 7.04 -30.95
N THR A 387 19.65 6.20 -31.90
CA THR A 387 20.96 5.53 -31.84
C THR A 387 22.10 6.52 -32.10
N GLU A 388 21.90 7.49 -32.98
CA GLU A 388 22.88 8.57 -33.22
C GLU A 388 22.98 9.50 -32.01
N PHE A 389 21.84 9.88 -31.43
CA PHE A 389 21.77 10.68 -30.21
C PHE A 389 22.51 10.01 -29.04
N LEU A 390 22.22 8.73 -28.79
CA LEU A 390 22.89 7.96 -27.73
C LEU A 390 24.39 7.80 -27.99
N LYS A 391 24.82 7.74 -29.25
CA LYS A 391 26.24 7.70 -29.60
C LYS A 391 26.92 9.05 -29.32
N ALA A 392 26.28 10.16 -29.68
CA ALA A 392 26.81 11.51 -29.50
C ALA A 392 27.02 11.87 -28.01
N HIS A 393 26.15 11.37 -27.14
CA HIS A 393 26.19 11.62 -25.69
C HIS A 393 26.90 10.53 -24.87
N GLY A 394 27.53 9.54 -25.52
CA GLY A 394 28.22 8.44 -24.81
C GLY A 394 27.29 7.46 -24.09
N LEU A 395 26.00 7.47 -24.40
CA LEU A 395 24.94 6.69 -23.76
C LEU A 395 24.62 5.37 -24.49
N LEU A 396 25.46 4.94 -25.43
CA LEU A 396 25.19 3.75 -26.25
C LEU A 396 25.00 2.47 -25.40
N ALA A 397 25.61 2.43 -24.21
CA ALA A 397 25.44 1.34 -23.25
C ALA A 397 23.99 1.19 -22.74
N HIS A 398 23.20 2.26 -22.76
CA HIS A 398 21.80 2.27 -22.32
C HIS A 398 20.81 1.84 -23.41
N LEU A 399 21.26 1.66 -24.66
CA LEU A 399 20.41 1.30 -25.80
C LEU A 399 19.53 0.05 -25.55
N PRO A 400 20.00 -1.04 -24.90
CA PRO A 400 19.13 -2.19 -24.59
C PRO A 400 18.00 -1.84 -23.62
N ALA A 401 18.27 -1.03 -22.59
CA ALA A 401 17.29 -0.60 -21.60
C ALA A 401 16.24 0.33 -22.23
N ILE A 402 16.70 1.27 -23.05
CA ILE A 402 15.83 2.20 -23.79
C ILE A 402 14.93 1.43 -24.78
N ARG A 403 15.47 0.43 -25.51
CA ARG A 403 14.64 -0.43 -26.37
C ARG A 403 13.60 -1.24 -25.59
N MET A 404 13.95 -1.71 -24.40
CA MET A 404 13.01 -2.39 -23.51
C MET A 404 11.90 -1.44 -23.05
N MET A 405 12.26 -0.23 -22.65
CA MET A 405 11.32 0.82 -22.24
C MET A 405 10.32 1.14 -23.36
N ILE A 406 10.79 1.43 -24.58
CA ILE A 406 9.92 1.71 -25.74
C ILE A 406 8.94 0.55 -26.00
N ARG A 407 9.40 -0.70 -25.88
CA ARG A 407 8.59 -1.88 -26.18
C ARG A 407 7.53 -2.18 -25.12
N HIS A 408 7.77 -1.82 -23.86
CA HIS A 408 6.99 -2.34 -22.73
C HIS A 408 6.37 -1.28 -21.82
N ALA A 409 6.83 -0.04 -21.87
CA ALA A 409 6.29 1.06 -21.10
C ALA A 409 5.45 1.99 -21.99
N PRO A 410 4.25 2.42 -21.56
CA PRO A 410 3.51 3.47 -22.26
C PRO A 410 4.31 4.78 -22.24
N ALA A 411 4.23 5.58 -23.30
CA ALA A 411 5.00 6.82 -23.47
C ALA A 411 4.88 7.79 -22.28
N THR A 412 3.74 7.79 -21.59
CA THR A 412 3.49 8.59 -20.38
C THR A 412 4.39 8.23 -19.19
N LYS A 413 5.13 7.11 -19.24
CA LYS A 413 6.04 6.66 -18.18
C LYS A 413 7.52 6.80 -18.54
N TRP A 414 7.86 7.14 -19.78
CA TRP A 414 9.25 7.19 -20.22
C TRP A 414 10.08 8.22 -19.46
N PHE A 415 9.50 9.35 -19.06
CA PHE A 415 10.21 10.36 -18.27
C PHE A 415 10.72 9.81 -16.92
N GLN A 416 9.90 9.00 -16.23
CA GLN A 416 10.28 8.37 -14.96
C GLN A 416 11.37 7.31 -15.16
N ASP A 417 11.31 6.56 -16.25
CA ASP A 417 12.29 5.53 -16.58
C ASP A 417 13.63 6.14 -17.05
N ILE A 418 13.59 7.28 -17.77
CA ILE A 418 14.78 8.03 -18.22
C ILE A 418 15.50 8.70 -17.05
N ALA A 419 14.75 9.23 -16.07
CA ALA A 419 15.33 9.80 -14.85
C ALA A 419 16.20 8.80 -14.07
N GLY A 420 15.97 7.49 -14.26
CA GLY A 420 16.79 6.43 -13.67
C GLY A 420 18.19 6.25 -14.29
N PHE A 421 18.49 6.94 -15.40
CA PHE A 421 19.80 6.86 -16.07
C PHE A 421 20.83 7.89 -15.57
N ASP A 422 20.49 8.72 -14.58
CA ASP A 422 21.37 9.76 -14.01
C ASP A 422 21.95 10.70 -15.09
N LEU A 423 21.07 11.12 -16.01
CA LEU A 423 21.41 12.04 -17.09
C LEU A 423 21.25 13.48 -16.64
N ASP A 424 22.04 14.37 -17.23
CA ASP A 424 21.75 15.80 -17.17
C ASP A 424 20.34 16.08 -17.70
N GLU A 425 19.63 17.00 -17.06
CA GLU A 425 18.21 17.30 -17.34
C GLU A 425 17.99 17.65 -18.82
N LEU A 426 18.92 18.40 -19.42
CA LEU A 426 18.83 18.82 -20.82
C LEU A 426 19.03 17.64 -21.78
N VAL A 427 19.92 16.69 -21.42
CA VAL A 427 20.14 15.46 -22.19
C VAL A 427 18.96 14.50 -22.06
N ALA A 428 18.30 14.46 -20.89
CA ALA A 428 17.09 13.66 -20.67
C ALA A 428 15.91 14.17 -21.50
N GLU A 429 15.73 15.50 -21.59
CA GLU A 429 14.70 16.13 -22.42
C GLU A 429 14.92 15.87 -23.92
N GLU A 430 16.14 16.09 -24.43
CA GLU A 430 16.46 15.83 -25.84
C GLU A 430 16.31 14.34 -26.21
N LEU A 431 16.65 13.43 -25.29
CA LEU A 431 16.43 12.00 -25.46
C LEU A 431 14.94 11.67 -25.56
N LEU A 432 14.11 12.26 -24.69
CA LEU A 432 12.66 12.05 -24.72
C LEU A 432 12.03 12.58 -26.01
N GLU A 433 12.50 13.72 -26.51
CA GLU A 433 12.07 14.28 -27.79
C GLU A 433 12.42 13.33 -28.96
N CYS A 434 13.66 12.81 -28.99
CA CYS A 434 14.09 11.84 -30.00
C CYS A 434 13.22 10.57 -29.99
N LEU A 435 12.92 10.05 -28.80
CA LEU A 435 12.10 8.85 -28.63
C LEU A 435 10.64 9.07 -29.07
N THR A 436 10.10 10.25 -28.78
CA THR A 436 8.72 10.60 -29.15
C THR A 436 8.57 10.76 -30.66
N GLN A 437 9.57 11.37 -31.32
CA GLN A 437 9.58 11.55 -32.78
C GLN A 437 9.78 10.24 -33.56
N GLU A 438 10.37 9.19 -32.97
CA GLU A 438 10.53 7.88 -33.62
C GLU A 438 9.32 6.95 -33.46
N CYS A 439 8.47 7.20 -32.47
CA CYS A 439 7.33 6.33 -32.14
C CYS A 439 5.98 6.87 -32.65
N LEU A 440 5.95 8.11 -33.13
CA LEU A 440 4.88 8.70 -33.93
C LEU A 440 5.14 8.44 -35.41
#